data_AF-A0A936L286-F1
#
_entry.id   AF-A0A936L286-F1
#
_cell.length_a   1.000
_cell.length_b   1.000
_cell.length_c   1.000
_cell.angle_alpha   90.00
_cell.angle_beta   90.00
_cell.angle_gamma   90.00
#
_symmetry.space_group_name_H-M   'P 1'
#
loop_
_entity.id
_entity.type
_entity.pdbx_description
1 polymer ?
#
loop_
_entity_poly.entity_id
_entity_poly.type
_entity_poly.pdbx_seq_one_letter_code
_entity_poly.pdbx_strand_id
1 'polypeptide(L)'
;MANYQIPLTGKVAWPCILVQIIILSLLMLVSTWIFEFFPFLIAAISYALIAQLLRRSQAKHHRKGVRLVLKKQYEEAIPWFIKSVHHFEKKPWLDKYRCITLLSATGFGYREMGLCNLGFCYAQLGKREEAIEFYNKVLQTNPNNGLAITTLNLLNTAIKE
;
A
#
# COMPACT_ATOMS: atom_id res chain seq x y z
N MET A 1 20.64 15.71 0.94
CA MET A 1 19.23 15.34 1.18
C MET A 1 19.15 13.83 1.21
N ALA A 2 18.76 13.23 2.34
CA ALA A 2 18.61 11.78 2.45
C ALA A 2 17.57 11.29 1.42
N ASN A 3 17.95 10.29 0.63
CA ASN A 3 17.17 9.77 -0.48
C ASN A 3 16.14 8.76 0.06
N TYR A 4 15.12 9.25 0.76
CA TYR A 4 14.07 8.40 1.29
C TYR A 4 13.25 7.82 0.12
N GLN A 5 13.23 6.50 -0.03
CA GLN A 5 12.34 5.85 -0.99
C GLN A 5 10.90 6.02 -0.53
N ILE A 6 10.02 6.46 -1.44
CA ILE A 6 8.60 6.57 -1.13
C ILE A 6 8.09 5.15 -0.79
N PRO A 7 7.39 4.93 0.35
CA PRO A 7 6.81 3.65 0.75
C PRO A 7 5.66 3.16 -0.16
N LEU A 8 5.85 3.11 -1.49
CA LEU A 8 4.80 2.80 -2.46
C LEU A 8 4.56 1.30 -2.62
N THR A 9 5.59 0.47 -2.45
CA THR A 9 5.47 -0.98 -2.64
C THR A 9 6.44 -1.73 -1.74
N GLY A 10 5.89 -2.48 -0.77
CA GLY A 10 6.64 -3.54 -0.11
C GLY A 10 6.98 -4.69 -1.05
N LYS A 11 7.76 -5.66 -0.55
CA LYS A 11 8.03 -6.94 -1.25
C LYS A 11 6.72 -7.54 -1.75
N VAL A 12 6.73 -8.31 -2.84
CA VAL A 12 5.49 -8.91 -3.35
C VAL A 12 5.05 -10.08 -2.46
N ALA A 13 3.76 -10.13 -2.11
CA ALA A 13 3.19 -11.28 -1.41
C ALA A 13 2.89 -12.41 -2.41
N TRP A 14 3.81 -13.36 -2.56
CA TRP A 14 3.65 -14.53 -3.43
C TRP A 14 2.31 -15.29 -3.25
N PRO A 15 1.81 -15.52 -2.03
CA PRO A 15 0.49 -16.13 -1.85
C PRO A 15 -0.65 -15.31 -2.46
N CYS A 16 -0.58 -13.98 -2.40
CA CYS A 16 -1.58 -13.13 -3.06
C CYS A 16 -1.50 -13.23 -4.59
N ILE A 17 -0.30 -13.37 -5.18
CA ILE A 17 -0.17 -13.55 -6.63
C ILE A 17 -0.86 -14.85 -7.06
N LEU A 18 -0.66 -15.95 -6.33
CA LEU A 18 -1.31 -17.22 -6.63
C LEU A 18 -2.84 -17.09 -6.62
N VAL A 19 -3.39 -16.43 -5.60
CA VAL A 19 -4.83 -16.15 -5.53
C VAL A 19 -5.31 -15.31 -6.73
N GLN A 20 -4.53 -14.31 -7.15
CA GLN A 20 -4.87 -13.49 -8.31
C GLN A 20 -4.82 -14.25 -9.63
N ILE A 21 -3.84 -15.15 -9.79
CA ILE A 21 -3.76 -16.05 -10.95
C ILE A 21 -5.00 -16.94 -10.99
N ILE A 22 -5.41 -17.52 -9.86
CA ILE A 22 -6.62 -18.34 -9.79
C ILE A 22 -7.87 -17.52 -10.19
N ILE A 23 -8.04 -16.31 -9.65
CA ILE A 23 -9.16 -15.43 -9.99
C ILE A 23 -9.15 -15.09 -11.49
N LEU A 24 -7.99 -14.76 -12.05
CA LEU A 24 -7.87 -14.44 -13.47
C LEU A 24 -8.15 -15.65 -14.36
N SER A 25 -7.65 -16.84 -14.01
CA SER A 25 -7.93 -18.08 -14.72
C SER A 25 -9.42 -18.42 -14.72
N LEU A 26 -10.10 -18.24 -13.59
CA LEU A 26 -11.56 -18.41 -13.50
C LEU A 26 -12.31 -17.40 -14.37
N LEU A 27 -11.91 -16.12 -14.37
CA LEU A 27 -12.49 -15.11 -15.25
C LEU A 27 -12.28 -15.45 -16.74
N MET A 28 -11.10 -15.96 -17.10
CA MET A 28 -10.81 -16.39 -18.47
C MET A 28 -11.70 -17.57 -18.87
N LEU A 29 -11.84 -18.58 -18.01
CA LEU A 29 -12.73 -19.72 -18.25
C LEU A 29 -14.18 -19.26 -18.41
N VAL A 30 -14.69 -18.42 -17.51
CA VAL A 30 -16.07 -17.91 -17.64
C VAL A 30 -16.24 -17.09 -18.92
N SER A 31 -15.23 -16.29 -19.29
CA SER A 31 -15.29 -15.47 -20.50
C SER A 31 -15.37 -16.28 -21.79
N THR A 32 -14.73 -17.46 -21.86
CA THR A 32 -14.80 -18.32 -23.06
C THR A 32 -16.17 -18.97 -23.25
N TRP A 33 -16.99 -19.03 -22.20
CA TRP A 33 -18.36 -19.55 -22.27
C TRP A 33 -19.37 -18.48 -22.70
N ILE A 34 -19.05 -17.21 -22.48
CA ILE A 34 -19.96 -16.07 -22.71
C ILE A 34 -19.64 -15.35 -24.03
N PHE A 35 -18.36 -15.20 -24.36
CA PHE A 35 -17.91 -14.36 -25.47
C PHE A 35 -17.19 -15.19 -26.53
N GLU A 36 -17.63 -15.06 -27.78
CA GLU A 36 -17.00 -15.73 -28.94
C GLU A 36 -15.71 -15.01 -29.38
N PHE A 37 -15.65 -13.67 -29.24
CA PHE A 37 -14.51 -12.86 -29.67
C PHE A 37 -13.64 -12.42 -28.48
N PHE A 38 -12.33 -12.62 -28.61
CA PHE A 38 -11.28 -12.17 -27.68
C PHE A 38 -11.57 -12.40 -26.17
N PRO A 39 -12.01 -13.61 -25.75
CA PRO A 39 -12.43 -13.84 -24.36
C PRO A 39 -11.32 -13.55 -23.33
N PHE A 40 -10.06 -13.87 -23.66
CA PHE A 40 -8.93 -13.57 -22.76
C PHE A 40 -8.70 -12.06 -22.55
N LEU A 41 -8.90 -11.25 -23.58
CA LEU A 41 -8.75 -9.79 -23.48
C LEU A 41 -9.87 -9.20 -22.63
N ILE A 42 -11.11 -9.69 -22.82
CA ILE A 42 -12.28 -9.27 -22.02
C ILE A 42 -12.07 -9.65 -20.54
N ALA A 43 -11.57 -10.84 -20.26
CA ALA A 43 -11.23 -11.27 -18.89
C ALA A 43 -10.15 -10.38 -18.25
N ALA A 44 -9.09 -10.01 -18.99
CA ALA A 44 -8.04 -9.13 -18.49
C ALA A 44 -8.56 -7.71 -18.20
N ILE A 45 -9.37 -7.15 -19.11
CA ILE A 45 -9.97 -5.82 -18.94
C ILE A 45 -10.94 -5.81 -17.76
N SER A 46 -11.83 -6.81 -17.66
CA SER A 46 -12.78 -6.92 -16.55
C SER A 46 -12.07 -7.05 -15.20
N TYR A 47 -11.03 -7.89 -15.11
CA TYR A 47 -10.18 -7.98 -13.91
C TYR A 47 -9.57 -6.61 -13.55
N ALA A 48 -8.97 -5.91 -14.52
CA ALA A 48 -8.35 -4.61 -14.30
C ALA A 48 -9.37 -3.56 -13.83
N LEU A 49 -10.57 -3.54 -14.42
CA LEU A 49 -11.66 -2.66 -14.04
C LEU A 49 -12.12 -2.94 -12.61
N ILE A 50 -12.37 -4.20 -12.26
CA ILE A 50 -12.77 -4.62 -10.91
C ILE A 50 -11.70 -4.21 -9.90
N ALA A 51 -10.43 -4.52 -10.17
CA ALA A 51 -9.31 -4.14 -9.30
C ALA A 51 -9.19 -2.62 -9.13
N GLN A 52 -9.45 -1.85 -10.19
CA GLN A 52 -9.42 -0.39 -10.12
C GLN A 52 -10.60 0.17 -9.32
N LEU A 53 -11.80 -0.37 -9.49
CA LEU A 53 -13.01 0.04 -8.76
C LEU A 53 -12.87 -0.25 -7.25
N LEU A 54 -12.44 -1.46 -6.89
CA LEU A 54 -12.21 -1.86 -5.50
C LEU A 54 -11.20 -0.93 -4.82
N ARG A 55 -10.05 -0.67 -5.46
CA ARG A 55 -9.03 0.24 -4.92
C ARG A 55 -9.46 1.70 -4.91
N ARG A 56 -10.28 2.15 -5.88
CA ARG A 56 -10.84 3.51 -5.89
C ARG A 56 -11.84 3.72 -4.75
N SER A 57 -12.61 2.70 -4.40
CA SER A 57 -13.58 2.73 -3.33
C SER A 57 -12.91 2.64 -1.95
N GLN A 58 -12.23 1.52 -1.69
CA GLN A 58 -11.73 1.19 -0.35
C GLN A 58 -10.43 1.93 0.00
N ALA A 59 -9.49 2.03 -0.94
CA ALA A 59 -8.19 2.68 -0.73
C ALA A 59 -8.18 4.15 -1.20
N LYS A 60 -9.34 4.82 -1.24
CA LYS A 60 -9.49 6.20 -1.72
C LYS A 60 -8.55 7.18 -1.03
N HIS A 61 -8.54 7.16 0.31
CA HIS A 61 -7.72 8.07 1.13
C HIS A 61 -6.22 7.79 0.93
N HIS A 62 -5.83 6.52 1.00
CA HIS A 62 -4.45 6.09 0.76
C HIS A 62 -3.92 6.60 -0.59
N ARG A 63 -4.67 6.37 -1.67
CA ARG A 63 -4.31 6.81 -3.02
C ARG A 63 -4.24 8.34 -3.16
N LYS A 64 -5.00 9.09 -2.37
CA LYS A 64 -4.90 10.55 -2.38
C LYS A 64 -3.63 11.01 -1.65
N GLY A 65 -3.30 10.43 -0.50
CA GLY A 65 -2.04 10.68 0.20
C GLY A 65 -0.82 10.41 -0.69
N VAL A 66 -0.79 9.24 -1.34
CA VAL A 66 0.28 8.88 -2.29
C VAL A 66 0.42 9.90 -3.43
N ARG A 67 -0.69 10.37 -4.01
CA ARG A 67 -0.64 11.38 -5.08
C ARG A 67 -0.07 12.71 -4.60
N LEU A 68 -0.33 13.11 -3.35
CA LEU A 68 0.22 14.33 -2.77
C LEU A 68 1.72 14.19 -2.47
N VAL A 69 2.13 13.02 -1.98
CA VAL A 69 3.56 12.71 -1.79
C VAL A 69 4.34 12.75 -3.10
N LEU A 70 3.78 12.21 -4.19
CA LEU A 70 4.40 12.30 -5.52
C LEU A 70 4.54 13.74 -6.01
N LYS A 71 3.69 14.67 -5.51
CA LYS A 71 3.79 16.11 -5.74
C LYS A 71 4.65 16.84 -4.71
N LYS A 72 5.31 16.12 -3.79
CA LYS A 72 6.08 16.65 -2.65
C LYS A 72 5.27 17.51 -1.67
N GLN A 73 3.94 17.38 -1.70
CA GLN A 73 3.02 18.07 -0.77
C GLN A 73 2.85 17.23 0.49
N TYR A 74 3.90 17.15 1.32
CA TYR A 74 3.94 16.22 2.46
C TYR A 74 2.96 16.60 3.58
N GLU A 75 2.87 17.88 3.90
CA GLU A 75 1.95 18.38 4.94
C GLU A 75 0.48 18.09 4.57
N GLU A 76 0.11 18.33 3.32
CA GLU A 76 -1.23 18.00 2.83
C GLU A 76 -1.50 16.49 2.78
N ALA A 77 -0.46 15.66 2.61
CA ALA A 77 -0.60 14.21 2.51
C ALA A 77 -0.90 13.55 3.87
N ILE A 78 -0.35 14.08 4.97
CA ILE A 78 -0.51 13.56 6.34
C ILE A 78 -1.97 13.27 6.72
N PRO A 79 -2.93 14.20 6.61
CA PRO A 79 -4.32 13.93 7.00
C PRO A 79 -4.97 12.82 6.15
N TRP A 80 -4.53 12.59 4.91
CA TRP A 80 -5.03 11.49 4.09
C TRP A 80 -4.49 10.14 4.54
N PHE A 81 -3.23 10.08 4.98
CA PHE A 81 -2.68 8.86 5.55
C PHE A 81 -3.26 8.56 6.93
N ILE A 82 -3.50 9.55 7.79
CA ILE A 82 -4.23 9.35 9.06
C ILE A 82 -5.61 8.73 8.80
N LYS A 83 -6.39 9.31 7.88
CA LYS A 83 -7.69 8.76 7.47
C LYS A 83 -7.58 7.36 6.89
N SER A 84 -6.55 7.09 6.11
CA SER A 84 -6.26 5.77 5.57
C SER A 84 -5.99 4.75 6.67
N VAL A 85 -5.07 5.05 7.58
CA VAL A 85 -4.69 4.16 8.69
C VAL A 85 -5.93 3.86 9.55
N HIS A 86 -6.68 4.89 9.94
CA HIS A 86 -7.91 4.72 10.72
C HIS A 86 -8.95 3.82 10.01
N HIS A 87 -9.11 3.97 8.69
CA HIS A 87 -10.04 3.14 7.92
C HIS A 87 -9.68 1.65 7.97
N PHE A 88 -8.39 1.32 7.79
CA PHE A 88 -7.92 -0.08 7.80
C PHE A 88 -7.78 -0.64 9.23
N GLU A 89 -7.59 0.20 10.24
CA GLU A 89 -7.70 -0.18 11.65
C GLU A 89 -9.13 -0.58 12.04
N LYS A 90 -10.12 0.18 11.55
CA LYS A 90 -11.53 -0.14 11.80
C LYS A 90 -12.00 -1.39 11.05
N LYS A 91 -11.28 -1.80 9.99
CA LYS A 91 -11.60 -2.97 9.16
C LYS A 91 -10.36 -3.84 8.91
N PRO A 92 -9.80 -4.51 9.94
CA PRO A 92 -8.59 -5.31 9.77
C PRO A 92 -8.76 -6.46 8.77
N TRP A 93 -9.97 -7.02 8.69
CA TRP A 93 -10.29 -8.08 7.73
C TRP A 93 -10.10 -7.65 6.28
N LEU A 94 -10.33 -6.37 5.96
CA LEU A 94 -10.16 -5.84 4.62
C LEU A 94 -8.70 -5.92 4.18
N ASP A 95 -7.78 -5.60 5.08
CA ASP A 95 -6.34 -5.62 4.83
C ASP A 95 -5.75 -7.04 4.91
N LYS A 96 -6.30 -7.87 5.81
CA LYS A 96 -5.97 -9.30 5.94
C LYS A 96 -6.29 -10.07 4.65
N TYR A 97 -7.45 -9.83 4.06
CA TYR A 97 -7.91 -10.50 2.83
C TYR A 97 -7.71 -9.64 1.56
N ARG A 98 -6.78 -8.68 1.58
CA ARG A 98 -6.53 -7.73 0.49
C ARG A 98 -6.29 -8.37 -0.89
N CYS A 99 -5.79 -9.61 -0.93
CA CYS A 99 -5.58 -10.33 -2.19
C CYS A 99 -6.90 -10.50 -2.95
N ILE A 100 -8.02 -10.65 -2.25
CA ILE A 100 -9.37 -10.86 -2.81
C ILE A 100 -10.17 -9.55 -2.74
N THR A 101 -10.16 -8.87 -1.59
CA THR A 101 -11.01 -7.69 -1.37
C THR A 101 -10.56 -6.44 -2.13
N LEU A 102 -9.27 -6.37 -2.48
CA LEU A 102 -8.65 -5.24 -3.17
C LEU A 102 -7.91 -5.63 -4.44
N LEU A 103 -7.81 -6.94 -4.73
CA LEU A 103 -6.95 -7.48 -5.79
C LEU A 103 -5.53 -6.89 -5.71
N SER A 104 -4.98 -6.84 -4.49
CA SER A 104 -3.68 -6.26 -4.18
C SER A 104 -2.69 -7.33 -3.73
N ALA A 105 -1.52 -7.41 -4.39
CA ALA A 105 -0.44 -8.34 -4.05
C ALA A 105 0.70 -7.67 -3.27
N THR A 106 0.46 -6.50 -2.69
CA THR A 106 1.44 -5.79 -1.86
C THR A 106 1.83 -6.65 -0.66
N GLY A 107 3.13 -6.72 -0.33
CA GLY A 107 3.61 -7.48 0.83
C GLY A 107 3.15 -6.89 2.14
N PHE A 108 3.08 -5.56 2.20
CA PHE A 108 2.54 -4.83 3.33
C PHE A 108 1.03 -4.62 3.20
N GLY A 109 0.37 -4.53 4.36
CA GLY A 109 -1.00 -4.05 4.45
C GLY A 109 -1.09 -2.54 4.22
N TYR A 110 -2.27 -2.04 3.86
CA TYR A 110 -2.52 -0.60 3.72
C TYR A 110 -2.38 0.17 5.03
N ARG A 111 -2.69 -0.45 6.19
CA ARG A 111 -2.42 0.17 7.50
C ARG A 111 -0.92 0.41 7.68
N GLU A 112 -0.14 -0.63 7.46
CA GLU A 112 1.33 -0.61 7.57
C GLU A 112 1.95 0.39 6.59
N MET A 113 1.55 0.35 5.32
CA MET A 113 1.98 1.34 4.32
C MET A 113 1.56 2.75 4.71
N GLY A 114 0.38 2.94 5.29
CA GLY A 114 -0.08 4.24 5.78
C GLY A 114 0.82 4.80 6.88
N LEU A 115 1.23 3.96 7.85
CA LEU A 115 2.16 4.35 8.91
C LEU A 115 3.56 4.66 8.37
N CYS A 116 4.10 3.84 7.46
CA CYS A 116 5.37 4.12 6.79
C CYS A 116 5.33 5.46 6.03
N ASN A 117 4.22 5.74 5.33
CA ASN A 117 4.05 6.99 4.60
C ASN A 117 3.89 8.21 5.52
N LEU A 118 3.27 8.05 6.70
CA LEU A 118 3.27 9.09 7.73
C LEU A 118 4.70 9.39 8.19
N GLY A 119 5.45 8.35 8.58
CA GLY A 119 6.86 8.50 8.98
C GLY A 119 7.69 9.20 7.89
N PHE A 120 7.48 8.83 6.63
CA PHE A 120 8.14 9.47 5.49
C PHE A 120 7.77 10.95 5.38
N CYS A 121 6.48 11.30 5.45
CA CYS A 121 6.04 12.70 5.36
C CYS A 121 6.64 13.55 6.49
N TYR A 122 6.64 13.05 7.73
CA TYR A 122 7.23 13.75 8.86
C TYR A 122 8.76 13.92 8.71
N ALA A 123 9.46 12.88 8.26
CA ALA A 123 10.91 12.98 7.98
C ALA A 123 11.22 14.04 6.91
N GLN A 124 10.41 14.14 5.86
CA GLN A 124 10.57 15.16 4.82
C GLN A 124 10.28 16.59 5.31
N LEU A 125 9.47 16.74 6.35
CA LEU A 125 9.16 18.02 6.99
C LEU A 125 10.16 18.39 8.10
N GLY A 126 11.23 17.60 8.32
CA GLY A 126 12.19 17.81 9.40
C GLY A 126 11.64 17.44 10.79
N LYS A 127 10.44 16.87 10.87
CA LYS A 127 9.75 16.42 12.08
C LYS A 127 10.19 15.01 12.43
N ARG A 128 11.40 14.92 12.95
CA ARG A 128 12.13 13.66 13.06
C ARG A 128 11.58 12.75 14.14
N GLU A 129 11.26 13.31 15.30
CA GLU A 129 10.75 12.58 16.46
C GLU A 129 9.44 11.88 16.10
N GLU A 130 8.54 12.59 15.42
CA GLU A 130 7.29 12.02 14.92
C GLU A 130 7.53 10.93 13.86
N ALA A 131 8.50 11.14 12.96
CA ALA A 131 8.86 10.13 11.97
C ALA A 131 9.31 8.82 12.64
N ILE A 132 10.18 8.91 13.66
CA ILE A 132 10.65 7.78 14.45
C ILE A 132 9.48 7.07 15.13
N GLU A 133 8.54 7.82 15.73
CA GLU A 133 7.36 7.26 16.37
C GLU A 133 6.54 6.38 15.40
N PHE A 134 6.28 6.86 14.19
CA PHE A 134 5.51 6.10 13.19
C PHE A 134 6.24 4.86 12.69
N TYR A 135 7.55 4.92 12.47
CA TYR A 135 8.31 3.73 12.07
C TYR A 135 8.41 2.71 13.21
N ASN A 136 8.50 3.14 14.47
CA ASN A 136 8.43 2.24 15.61
C ASN A 136 7.06 1.55 15.71
N LYS A 137 5.95 2.26 15.46
CA LYS A 137 4.61 1.65 15.37
C LYS A 137 4.51 0.57 14.28
N VAL A 138 5.21 0.74 13.17
CA VAL A 138 5.30 -0.30 12.13
C VAL A 138 6.01 -1.53 12.68
N LEU A 139 7.18 -1.36 13.29
CA LEU A 139 7.99 -2.46 13.83
C LEU A 139 7.32 -3.22 14.99
N GLN A 140 6.46 -2.55 15.76
CA GLN A 140 5.63 -3.24 16.78
C GLN A 140 4.70 -4.30 16.16
N THR A 141 4.23 -4.07 14.93
CA THR A 141 3.32 -5.02 14.24
C THR A 141 4.02 -5.91 13.24
N ASN A 142 5.08 -5.43 12.61
CA ASN A 142 5.91 -6.19 11.69
C ASN A 142 7.39 -5.89 12.00
N PRO A 143 8.00 -6.66 12.92
CA PRO A 143 9.40 -6.46 13.33
C PRO A 143 10.40 -6.59 12.18
N ASN A 144 10.02 -7.27 11.11
CA ASN A 144 10.87 -7.53 9.94
C ASN A 144 10.60 -6.53 8.79
N ASN A 145 9.91 -5.42 9.04
CA ASN A 145 9.69 -4.40 8.02
C ASN A 145 11.03 -3.71 7.68
N GLY A 146 11.65 -4.17 6.60
CA GLY A 146 12.96 -3.67 6.15
C GLY A 146 12.99 -2.18 5.89
N LEU A 147 11.90 -1.57 5.39
CA LEU A 147 11.84 -0.13 5.16
C LEU A 147 11.87 0.66 6.46
N ALA A 148 11.10 0.23 7.47
CA ALA A 148 11.09 0.88 8.77
C ALA A 148 12.46 0.76 9.46
N ILE A 149 13.09 -0.42 9.42
CA ILE A 149 14.42 -0.65 9.99
C ILE A 149 15.46 0.27 9.33
N THR A 150 15.55 0.26 7.98
CA THR A 150 16.56 1.06 7.28
C THR A 150 16.35 2.55 7.49
N THR A 151 15.09 2.99 7.49
CA THR A 151 14.78 4.42 7.68
C THR A 151 15.05 4.88 9.10
N LEU A 152 14.72 4.08 10.13
CA LEU A 152 15.06 4.40 11.52
C LEU A 152 16.56 4.46 11.75
N ASN A 153 17.32 3.53 11.18
CA ASN A 153 18.78 3.56 11.26
C ASN A 153 19.33 4.85 10.66
N LEU A 154 18.88 5.21 9.45
CA LEU A 154 19.31 6.44 8.76
C LEU A 154 18.96 7.70 9.55
N LEU A 155 17.74 7.76 10.09
CA LEU A 155 17.34 8.84 10.98
C LEU A 155 18.33 8.85 12.14
N ASN A 156 18.38 7.82 12.97
CA ASN A 156 19.22 7.74 14.18
C ASN A 156 20.71 8.05 13.96
N THR A 157 21.31 7.67 12.84
CA THR A 157 22.72 8.03 12.53
C THR A 157 22.90 9.53 12.32
N ALA A 158 21.93 10.22 11.71
CA ALA A 158 21.96 11.67 11.54
C ALA A 158 21.76 12.47 12.85
N ILE A 159 21.67 11.83 14.04
CA ILE A 159 21.78 12.51 15.35
C ILE A 159 23.27 12.67 15.75
N LYS A 160 24.12 11.78 15.25
CA LYS A 160 25.51 11.64 15.71
C LYS A 160 26.51 12.47 14.92
N GLU A 161 26.05 13.11 13.84
CA GLU A 161 26.80 14.09 13.03
C GLU A 161 26.33 15.49 13.38
#